data_AF-A0A7C2KBM8-F1
#
_entry.id   AF-A0A7C2KBM8-F1
#
_cell.length_a   1.000
_cell.length_b   1.000
_cell.length_c   1.000
_cell.angle_alpha   90.00
_cell.angle_beta   90.00
_cell.angle_gamma   90.00
#
_symmetry.space_group_name_H-M   'P 1'
#
loop_
_entity.id
_entity.type
_entity.pdbx_description
1 polymer ?
#
loop_
_entity_poly.entity_id
_entity_poly.type
_entity_poly.pdbx_seq_one_letter_code
_entity_poly.pdbx_strand_id
1 'polypeptide(L)'
;MSERLLLAVLVVGLVFVAWGIILSYRRRPEGGERHVPPSAAGAAELEAAVVSEAIEDLVNRKLAEMPALAGRRVDFGTAADGSLEIWVGDERYASVDAIRDPRIRQAVRDAVEAFNR
;
A
#
# COMPACT_ATOMS: atom_id res chain seq x y z
N MET A 1 -8.76 22.93 -36.36
CA MET A 1 -8.79 21.69 -35.53
C MET A 1 -10.18 21.09 -35.72
N SER A 2 -10.27 19.87 -36.25
CA SER A 2 -11.57 19.30 -36.65
C SER A 2 -12.43 18.97 -35.43
N GLU A 3 -13.73 19.19 -35.52
CA GLU A 3 -14.73 18.92 -34.47
C GLU A 3 -14.65 17.48 -33.93
N ARG A 4 -14.31 16.53 -34.82
CA ARG A 4 -14.05 15.12 -34.49
C ARG A 4 -12.85 14.92 -33.57
N LEU A 5 -11.81 15.76 -33.69
CA LEU A 5 -10.61 15.67 -32.86
C LEU A 5 -10.90 16.20 -31.44
N LEU A 6 -11.75 17.24 -31.34
CA LEU A 6 -12.16 17.83 -30.08
C LEU A 6 -13.07 16.88 -29.28
N LEU A 7 -14.00 16.20 -29.97
CA LEU A 7 -14.82 15.14 -29.39
C LEU A 7 -13.99 13.94 -28.92
N ALA A 8 -12.98 13.51 -29.69
CA ALA A 8 -12.12 12.40 -29.31
C ALA A 8 -11.34 12.68 -28.01
N VAL A 9 -10.79 13.89 -27.86
CA VAL A 9 -10.07 14.30 -26.63
C VAL A 9 -11.01 14.35 -25.43
N LEU A 10 -12.23 14.85 -25.61
CA LEU A 10 -13.25 14.90 -24.55
C LEU A 10 -13.65 13.51 -24.06
N VAL A 11 -13.89 12.57 -24.98
CA VAL A 11 -14.26 11.19 -24.65
C VAL A 11 -13.12 10.50 -23.90
N VAL A 12 -11.88 10.65 -24.37
CA VAL A 12 -10.71 10.07 -23.71
C VAL A 12 -10.54 10.65 -22.31
N GLY A 13 -10.66 11.97 -22.14
CA GLY A 13 -10.61 12.62 -20.83
C GLY A 13 -11.67 12.10 -19.85
N LEU A 14 -12.91 11.93 -20.31
CA LEU A 14 -14.00 11.36 -19.50
C LEU A 14 -13.72 9.91 -19.08
N VAL A 15 -13.13 9.10 -19.96
CA VAL A 15 -12.73 7.73 -19.63
C VAL A 15 -11.65 7.71 -18.55
N PHE A 16 -10.64 8.60 -18.62
CA PHE A 16 -9.60 8.68 -17.59
C PHE A 16 -10.15 9.16 -16.24
N VAL A 17 -11.10 10.11 -16.24
CA VAL A 17 -11.77 10.57 -15.01
C VAL A 17 -12.62 9.45 -14.41
N ALA A 18 -13.44 8.79 -15.22
CA ALA A 18 -14.24 7.66 -14.76
C ALA A 18 -13.36 6.51 -14.24
N TRP A 19 -12.25 6.21 -14.90
CA TRP A 19 -11.29 5.20 -14.47
C TRP A 19 -10.60 5.57 -13.16
N GLY A 20 -10.19 6.83 -12.99
CA GLY A 20 -9.64 7.34 -11.72
C GLY A 20 -10.65 7.27 -10.57
N ILE A 21 -11.92 7.56 -10.85
CA ILE A 21 -13.03 7.41 -9.89
C ILE A 21 -13.28 5.94 -9.55
N ILE A 22 -13.27 5.03 -10.52
CA ILE A 22 -13.45 3.58 -10.27
C ILE A 22 -12.28 3.02 -9.46
N LEU A 23 -11.05 3.44 -9.72
CA LEU A 23 -9.89 3.07 -8.92
C LEU A 23 -9.94 3.64 -7.50
N SER A 24 -10.53 4.83 -7.29
CA SER A 24 -10.72 5.39 -5.94
C SER A 24 -11.86 4.72 -5.18
N TYR A 25 -12.91 4.25 -5.86
CA TYR A 25 -13.95 3.42 -5.23
C TYR A 25 -13.45 2.02 -4.83
N ARG A 26 -12.47 1.45 -5.55
CA ARG A 26 -11.80 0.21 -5.11
C ARG A 26 -10.94 0.39 -3.84
N ARG A 27 -10.66 1.62 -3.41
CA ARG A 27 -10.00 1.95 -2.13
C ARG A 27 -10.97 2.15 -0.97
N ARG A 28 -12.29 1.94 -1.13
CA ARG A 28 -13.19 1.80 0.01
C ARG A 28 -13.34 0.31 0.34
N PRO A 29 -12.75 -0.20 1.43
CA PRO A 29 -13.32 -1.38 2.04
C PRO A 29 -14.72 -0.99 2.48
N GLU A 30 -15.71 -1.78 2.10
CA GLU A 30 -16.98 -1.78 2.81
C GLU A 30 -16.69 -2.16 4.26
N GLY A 31 -16.48 -1.15 5.10
CA GLY A 31 -16.64 -1.23 6.53
C GLY A 31 -18.11 -1.45 6.85
N GLY A 32 -18.63 -2.60 6.43
CA GLY A 32 -19.80 -3.18 7.05
C GLY A 32 -19.34 -3.74 8.38
N GLU A 33 -19.41 -2.92 9.43
CA GLU A 33 -19.18 -3.34 10.81
C GLU A 33 -20.16 -4.47 11.16
N ARG A 34 -19.79 -5.71 10.83
CA ARG A 34 -20.20 -6.85 11.64
C ARG A 34 -19.30 -6.81 12.86
N HIS A 35 -19.85 -6.30 13.95
CA HIS A 35 -19.26 -6.47 15.27
C HIS A 35 -19.28 -7.97 15.60
N VAL A 36 -18.28 -8.70 15.10
CA VAL A 36 -17.97 -10.05 15.54
C VAL A 36 -17.17 -9.87 16.83
N PRO A 37 -17.61 -10.46 17.96
CA PRO A 37 -16.81 -10.43 19.18
C PRO A 37 -15.41 -10.98 18.86
N PRO A 38 -14.32 -10.42 19.44
CA PRO A 38 -12.97 -10.82 19.09
C PRO A 38 -12.83 -12.33 19.33
N SER A 39 -12.74 -13.07 18.22
CA SER A 39 -12.28 -14.44 18.27
C SER A 39 -10.79 -14.43 18.60
N ALA A 40 -10.21 -15.56 19.00
CA ALA A 40 -8.76 -15.66 19.17
C ALA A 40 -8.00 -15.24 17.90
N ALA A 41 -8.60 -15.41 16.72
CA ALA A 41 -8.08 -14.92 15.45
C ALA A 41 -8.10 -13.37 15.37
N GLY A 42 -9.18 -12.72 15.79
CA GLY A 42 -9.28 -11.25 15.79
C GLY A 42 -8.30 -10.58 16.76
N ALA A 43 -8.00 -11.20 17.91
CA ALA A 43 -6.97 -10.70 18.82
C ALA A 43 -5.57 -10.77 18.19
N ALA A 44 -5.25 -11.88 17.51
CA ALA A 44 -3.98 -12.05 16.80
C ALA A 44 -3.86 -11.09 15.60
N GLU A 45 -4.95 -10.79 14.90
CA GLU A 45 -4.97 -9.78 13.83
C GLU A 45 -4.68 -8.37 14.35
N LEU A 46 -5.22 -8.01 15.52
CA LEU A 46 -4.93 -6.72 16.16
C LEU A 46 -3.46 -6.61 16.59
N GLU A 47 -2.90 -7.68 17.16
CA GLU A 47 -1.48 -7.72 17.53
C GLU A 47 -0.58 -7.60 16.29
N ALA A 48 -0.92 -8.32 15.21
CA ALA A 48 -0.19 -8.24 13.96
C ALA A 48 -0.23 -6.83 13.35
N ALA A 49 -1.39 -6.15 13.42
CA ALA A 49 -1.55 -4.78 12.94
C ALA A 49 -0.66 -3.78 13.70
N VAL A 50 -0.59 -3.88 15.04
CA VAL A 50 0.27 -3.01 15.85
C VAL A 50 1.75 -3.21 15.51
N VAL A 51 2.17 -4.46 15.31
CA VAL A 51 3.54 -4.78 14.92
C VAL A 51 3.84 -4.26 13.51
N SER A 52 2.92 -4.45 12.55
CA SER A 52 3.13 -3.99 11.17
C SER A 52 3.24 -2.47 11.10
N GLU A 53 2.36 -1.74 11.78
CA GLU A 53 2.41 -0.26 11.84
C GLU A 53 3.74 0.25 12.41
N ALA A 54 4.24 -0.37 13.49
CA ALA A 54 5.52 0.03 14.08
C ALA A 54 6.70 -0.18 13.13
N ILE A 55 6.69 -1.27 12.35
CA ILE A 55 7.73 -1.54 11.36
C ILE A 55 7.58 -0.57 10.16
N GLU A 56 6.37 -0.28 9.68
CA GLU A 56 6.12 0.72 8.63
C GLU A 56 6.71 2.08 8.99
N ASP A 57 6.49 2.54 10.23
CA ASP A 57 7.04 3.80 10.72
C ASP A 57 8.58 3.81 10.69
N LEU A 58 9.21 2.71 11.09
CA LEU A 58 10.67 2.56 11.03
C LEU A 58 11.19 2.59 9.59
N VAL A 59 10.51 1.90 8.67
CA VAL A 59 10.87 1.89 7.24
C VAL A 59 10.73 3.30 6.66
N ASN A 60 9.57 3.93 6.85
CA ASN A 60 9.27 5.22 6.25
C ASN A 60 10.18 6.34 6.77
N ARG A 61 10.58 6.30 8.05
CA ARG A 61 11.62 7.20 8.58
C ARG A 61 12.96 7.00 7.87
N LYS A 62 13.41 5.75 7.72
CA LYS A 62 14.66 5.44 6.99
C LYS A 62 14.60 5.91 5.53
N LEU A 63 13.46 5.75 4.86
CA LEU A 63 13.30 6.21 3.47
C LEU A 63 13.34 7.73 3.36
N ALA A 64 12.78 8.45 4.34
CA ALA A 64 12.80 9.92 4.38
C ALA A 64 14.23 10.48 4.53
N GLU A 65 15.16 9.73 5.14
CA GLU A 65 16.58 10.09 5.25
C GLU A 65 17.35 9.91 3.94
N MET A 66 16.78 9.23 2.94
CA MET A 66 17.41 8.96 1.65
C MET A 66 16.84 9.89 0.56
N PRO A 67 17.58 10.93 0.10
CA PRO A 67 17.02 11.91 -0.85
C PRO A 67 16.47 11.29 -2.15
N ALA A 68 17.08 10.21 -2.63
CA ALA A 68 16.65 9.51 -3.84
C ALA A 68 15.36 8.68 -3.67
N LEU A 69 14.89 8.49 -2.44
CA LEU A 69 13.66 7.78 -2.08
C LEU A 69 12.67 8.69 -1.35
N ALA A 70 12.99 9.97 -1.19
CA ALA A 70 12.09 10.94 -0.57
C ALA A 70 10.75 10.95 -1.30
N GLY A 71 9.66 10.73 -0.56
CA GLY A 71 8.30 10.62 -1.11
C GLY A 71 7.88 9.21 -1.53
N ARG A 72 8.77 8.20 -1.43
CA ARG A 72 8.35 6.79 -1.43
C ARG A 72 7.82 6.42 -0.06
N ARG A 73 6.71 5.68 -0.04
CA ARG A 73 6.07 5.15 1.16
C ARG A 73 5.95 3.64 1.05
N VAL A 74 6.20 2.96 2.16
CA VAL A 74 5.97 1.54 2.35
C VAL A 74 4.80 1.36 3.30
N ASP A 75 3.86 0.49 2.91
CA ASP A 75 2.74 0.07 3.73
C ASP A 75 2.64 -1.47 3.69
N PHE A 76 2.29 -2.10 4.80
CA PHE A 76 2.01 -3.53 4.89
C PHE A 76 0.51 -3.76 4.98
N GLY A 77 0.07 -4.85 4.36
CA GLY A 77 -1.32 -5.25 4.38
C GLY A 77 -1.45 -6.76 4.41
N THR A 78 -2.69 -7.20 4.55
CA THR A 78 -3.06 -8.61 4.51
C THR A 78 -3.86 -8.86 3.24
N ALA A 79 -3.40 -9.78 2.41
CA ALA A 79 -4.11 -10.18 1.19
C ALA A 79 -5.39 -10.96 1.53
N ALA A 80 -6.25 -11.16 0.53
CA ALA A 80 -7.50 -11.91 0.70
C ALA A 80 -7.28 -13.38 1.14
N ASP A 81 -6.10 -13.94 0.88
CA ASP A 81 -5.71 -15.28 1.32
C ASP A 81 -5.01 -15.30 2.69
N GLY A 82 -4.92 -14.15 3.37
CA GLY A 82 -4.25 -14.00 4.66
C GLY A 82 -2.74 -13.83 4.58
N SER A 83 -2.14 -13.81 3.38
CA SER A 83 -0.70 -13.57 3.22
C SER A 83 -0.32 -12.09 3.36
N LEU A 84 0.98 -11.83 3.58
CA LEU A 84 1.52 -10.47 3.62
C LEU A 84 1.51 -9.82 2.23
N GLU A 85 1.02 -8.58 2.16
CA GLU A 85 1.21 -7.69 1.01
C GLU A 85 2.10 -6.51 1.41
N ILE A 86 3.01 -6.13 0.52
CA ILE A 86 3.87 -4.97 0.70
C ILE A 86 3.60 -3.99 -0.43
N TRP A 87 3.24 -2.77 -0.09
CA TRP A 87 3.00 -1.70 -1.04
C TRP A 87 4.17 -0.72 -1.03
N VAL A 88 4.66 -0.34 -2.20
CA VAL A 88 5.67 0.70 -2.38
C VAL A 88 5.09 1.77 -3.32
N GLY A 89 4.52 2.81 -2.74
CA GLY A 89 3.60 3.69 -3.48
C GLY A 89 2.43 2.88 -4.03
N ASP A 90 2.22 2.91 -5.35
CA ASP A 90 1.12 2.19 -6.00
C ASP A 90 1.48 0.75 -6.44
N GLU A 91 2.71 0.29 -6.19
CA GLU A 91 3.17 -1.04 -6.61
C GLU A 91 3.13 -2.05 -5.48
N ARG A 92 2.47 -3.19 -5.73
CA ARG A 92 2.27 -4.27 -4.75
C ARG A 92 3.29 -5.40 -4.96
N TYR A 93 3.81 -5.92 -3.85
CA TYR A 93 4.79 -6.99 -3.79
C TYR A 93 4.34 -8.06 -2.77
N ALA A 94 4.57 -9.32 -3.11
CA ALA A 94 4.21 -10.46 -2.25
C ALA A 94 5.29 -10.78 -1.19
N SER A 95 6.48 -10.19 -1.30
CA SER A 95 7.58 -10.40 -0.37
C SER A 95 8.60 -9.26 -0.45
N VAL A 96 9.42 -9.13 0.60
CA VAL A 96 10.51 -8.15 0.64
C VAL A 96 11.48 -8.36 -0.54
N ASP A 97 11.78 -9.61 -0.89
CA ASP A 97 12.71 -9.93 -1.98
C ASP A 97 12.19 -9.57 -3.37
N ALA A 98 10.86 -9.46 -3.53
CA ALA A 98 10.24 -9.06 -4.79
C ALA A 98 10.35 -7.54 -5.06
N ILE A 99 10.60 -6.72 -4.03
CA ILE A 99 10.69 -5.26 -4.18
C ILE A 99 11.87 -4.93 -5.09
N ARG A 100 11.62 -4.17 -6.16
CA ARG A 100 12.63 -3.89 -7.21
C ARG A 100 13.84 -3.12 -6.68
N ASP A 101 13.59 -2.08 -5.89
CA ASP A 101 14.67 -1.23 -5.38
C ASP A 101 15.40 -1.91 -4.20
N PRO A 102 16.69 -2.27 -4.36
CA PRO A 102 17.46 -2.93 -3.30
C PRO A 102 17.56 -2.10 -2.02
N ARG A 103 17.50 -0.77 -2.13
CA ARG A 103 17.59 0.12 -0.97
C ARG A 103 16.33 0.05 -0.11
N ILE A 104 15.16 -0.09 -0.73
CA ILE A 104 13.90 -0.29 -0.02
C ILE A 104 13.89 -1.67 0.64
N ARG A 105 14.39 -2.72 -0.04
CA ARG A 105 14.57 -4.04 0.59
C ARG A 105 15.41 -3.96 1.85
N GLN A 106 16.53 -3.26 1.78
CA GLN A 106 17.41 -3.09 2.93
C GLN A 106 16.73 -2.28 4.04
N ALA A 107 16.03 -1.19 3.72
CA ALA A 107 15.30 -0.40 4.71
C ALA A 107 14.26 -1.22 5.48
N VAL A 108 13.53 -2.10 4.79
CA VAL A 108 12.59 -3.04 5.42
C VAL A 108 13.31 -4.02 6.35
N ARG A 109 14.41 -4.63 5.89
CA ARG A 109 15.21 -5.57 6.71
C ARG A 109 15.76 -4.90 7.97
N ASP A 110 16.32 -3.70 7.84
CA ASP A 110 16.85 -2.94 8.96
C ASP A 110 15.76 -2.56 9.97
N ALA A 111 14.56 -2.20 9.49
CA ALA A 111 13.44 -1.84 10.35
C ALA A 111 12.96 -3.05 11.18
N VAL A 112 12.86 -4.22 10.55
CA VAL A 112 12.54 -5.48 11.25
C VAL A 112 13.61 -5.82 12.28
N GLU A 113 14.90 -5.68 11.93
CA GLU A 113 15.99 -5.90 12.87
C GLU A 113 15.94 -4.90 14.04
N ALA A 114 15.65 -3.63 13.77
CA ALA A 114 15.55 -2.60 14.79
C ALA A 114 14.37 -2.85 15.75
N PHE A 115 13.25 -3.36 15.25
CA PHE A 115 12.08 -3.71 16.07
C PHE A 115 12.34 -4.92 16.99
N ASN A 116 13.14 -5.88 16.53
CA ASN A 116 13.44 -7.11 17.28
C ASN A 116 14.51 -6.95 18.38
N ARG A 117 15.11 -5.77 18.52
CA ARG A 117 16.10 -5.46 19.56
C ARG A 117 15.44 -4.95 20.83
#